data_AF-A0A950A3Q5-F1
#
_entry.id   AF-A0A950A3Q5-F1
#
_cell.length_a   1.000
_cell.length_b   1.000
_cell.length_c   1.000
_cell.angle_alpha   90.00
_cell.angle_beta   90.00
_cell.angle_gamma   90.00
#
_symmetry.space_group_name_H-M   'P 1'
#
loop_
_entity.id
_entity.type
_entity.pdbx_description
1 polymer ?
#
loop_
_entity_poly.entity_id
_entity_poly.type
_entity_poly.pdbx_seq_one_letter_code
_entity_poly.pdbx_strand_id
1 'polypeptide(L)'
;RQVRDPQLRERLTPSYVIGCKRILVANDYYPALTRPNVELVTDRIERITRRGIVTIDGRERELDAIVFATGFQVAEWPSLSFVRGRDGATLSDVWRERGAQAFLGTTVSRFPNFFILLGPGTGLGHNSVVYMIESQIGYVVDCLRMMSARRISTVEVRPKAQDVYDANIQSRLANTVWASGCASWYLHPSGRNPALWPSFTFRYRRQMGRFDPGLYRLRACSSGAAGFVPDRGGLDVVV
;
A
#
# COMPACT_ATOMS: atom_id res chain seq x y z
N ARG A 1 -23.60 -25.46 -10.39
CA ARG A 1 -22.78 -25.20 -9.17
C ARG A 1 -21.45 -25.94 -9.32
N GLN A 2 -20.31 -25.29 -9.12
CA GLN A 2 -18.98 -25.89 -9.35
C GLN A 2 -18.61 -26.93 -8.26
N VAL A 3 -18.86 -26.63 -6.97
CA VAL A 3 -18.68 -27.59 -5.86
C VAL A 3 -20.01 -28.26 -5.53
N ARG A 4 -20.13 -29.57 -5.78
CA ARG A 4 -21.37 -30.33 -5.53
C ARG A 4 -21.55 -30.72 -4.07
N ASP A 5 -20.47 -31.15 -3.41
CA ASP A 5 -20.46 -31.53 -1.99
C ASP A 5 -20.86 -30.34 -1.09
N PRO A 6 -21.94 -30.46 -0.29
CA PRO A 6 -22.37 -29.40 0.63
C PRO A 6 -21.37 -29.13 1.75
N GLN A 7 -20.67 -30.15 2.29
CA GLN A 7 -19.73 -29.98 3.39
C GLN A 7 -18.47 -29.25 2.95
N LEU A 8 -17.92 -29.60 1.77
CA LEU A 8 -16.82 -28.85 1.17
C LEU A 8 -17.24 -27.39 0.87
N ARG A 9 -18.47 -27.17 0.41
CA ARG A 9 -18.96 -25.82 0.13
C ARG A 9 -19.03 -24.96 1.38
N GLU A 10 -19.51 -25.51 2.49
CA GLU A 10 -19.56 -24.81 3.77
C GLU A 10 -18.15 -24.38 4.21
N ARG A 11 -17.18 -25.30 4.17
CA ARG A 11 -15.77 -25.00 4.51
C ARG A 11 -15.12 -23.95 3.60
N LEU A 12 -15.57 -23.85 2.34
CA LEU A 12 -15.08 -22.86 1.38
C LEU A 12 -15.80 -21.51 1.44
N THR A 13 -16.90 -21.42 2.19
CA THR A 13 -17.70 -20.20 2.28
C THR A 13 -17.11 -19.30 3.36
N PRO A 14 -16.58 -18.11 3.01
CA PRO A 14 -16.00 -17.22 4.00
C PRO A 14 -17.05 -16.66 4.95
N SER A 15 -16.71 -16.52 6.23
CA SER A 15 -17.56 -15.95 7.28
C SER A 15 -17.53 -14.41 7.34
N TYR A 16 -16.99 -13.76 6.29
CA TYR A 16 -16.80 -12.31 6.24
C TYR A 16 -17.62 -11.67 5.12
N VAL A 17 -17.88 -10.36 5.25
CA VAL A 17 -18.67 -9.60 4.27
C VAL A 17 -17.95 -9.52 2.93
N ILE A 18 -18.67 -9.82 1.84
CA ILE A 18 -18.13 -9.72 0.48
C ILE A 18 -17.53 -8.33 0.21
N GLY A 19 -16.32 -8.32 -0.35
CA GLY A 19 -15.59 -7.07 -0.67
C GLY A 19 -14.76 -6.47 0.47
N CYS A 20 -14.88 -6.97 1.71
CA CYS A 20 -14.01 -6.52 2.80
C CYS A 20 -12.54 -6.92 2.58
N LYS A 21 -12.31 -7.96 1.77
CA LYS A 21 -11.02 -8.33 1.18
C LYS A 21 -11.13 -8.21 -0.34
N ARG A 22 -9.99 -8.04 -1.02
CA ARG A 22 -9.95 -8.02 -2.49
C ARG A 22 -10.50 -9.34 -3.03
N ILE A 23 -11.47 -9.25 -3.94
CA ILE A 23 -12.04 -10.43 -4.59
C ILE A 23 -10.99 -11.03 -5.52
N LEU A 24 -10.70 -12.31 -5.33
CA LEU A 24 -9.84 -13.09 -6.22
C LEU A 24 -10.71 -13.74 -7.28
N VAL A 25 -10.26 -13.68 -8.54
CA VAL A 25 -10.95 -14.30 -9.67
C VAL A 25 -10.11 -15.48 -10.11
N ALA A 26 -10.70 -16.67 -10.10
CA ALA A 26 -10.07 -17.90 -10.56
C ALA A 26 -11.12 -18.80 -11.19
N ASN A 27 -10.79 -19.38 -12.34
CA ASN A 27 -11.69 -20.28 -13.07
C ASN A 27 -11.56 -21.74 -12.59
N ASP A 28 -10.40 -22.08 -12.07
CA ASP A 28 -9.92 -23.44 -11.79
C ASP A 28 -9.81 -23.76 -10.29
N TYR A 29 -9.83 -22.76 -9.41
CA TYR A 29 -9.72 -22.94 -7.96
C TYR A 29 -10.76 -23.92 -7.38
N TYR A 30 -12.06 -23.67 -7.61
CA TYR A 30 -13.10 -24.55 -7.09
C TYR A 30 -13.11 -25.94 -7.75
N PRO A 31 -12.96 -26.08 -9.09
CA PRO A 31 -12.77 -27.39 -9.71
C PRO A 31 -11.59 -28.19 -9.13
N ALA A 32 -10.45 -27.54 -8.89
CA ALA A 32 -9.26 -28.21 -8.36
C ALA A 32 -9.53 -28.84 -6.99
N LEU A 33 -10.27 -28.16 -6.11
CA LEU A 33 -10.65 -28.65 -4.78
C LEU A 33 -11.60 -29.85 -4.77
N THR A 34 -12.17 -30.22 -5.93
CA THR A 34 -13.06 -31.39 -6.05
C THR A 34 -12.37 -32.64 -6.61
N ARG A 35 -11.09 -32.54 -6.95
CA ARG A 35 -10.32 -33.66 -7.51
C ARG A 35 -10.02 -34.70 -6.42
N PRO A 36 -9.95 -36.00 -6.78
CA PRO A 36 -9.69 -37.07 -5.81
C PRO A 36 -8.31 -36.99 -5.15
N ASN A 37 -7.38 -36.24 -5.74
CA ASN A 37 -6.02 -36.07 -5.25
C ASN A 37 -5.78 -34.75 -4.50
N VAL A 38 -6.84 -34.09 -4.04
CA VAL A 38 -6.78 -32.80 -3.34
C VAL A 38 -7.54 -32.90 -2.02
N GLU A 39 -6.88 -32.51 -0.92
CA GLU A 39 -7.47 -32.40 0.41
C GLU A 39 -7.53 -30.93 0.83
N LEU A 40 -8.70 -30.44 1.25
CA LEU A 40 -8.83 -29.15 1.93
C LEU A 40 -8.68 -29.35 3.44
N VAL A 41 -7.63 -28.77 4.01
CA VAL A 41 -7.36 -28.78 5.45
C VAL A 41 -7.59 -27.38 6.00
N THR A 42 -8.54 -27.23 6.93
CA THR A 42 -8.89 -25.95 7.57
C THR A 42 -8.42 -25.85 9.01
N ASP A 43 -7.89 -26.94 9.57
CA ASP A 43 -7.38 -26.98 10.93
C ASP A 43 -6.13 -26.11 11.09
N ARG A 44 -5.96 -25.55 12.29
CA ARG A 44 -4.76 -24.76 12.60
C ARG A 44 -3.52 -25.67 12.52
N ILE A 45 -2.46 -25.13 11.91
CA ILE A 45 -1.14 -25.75 11.93
C ILE A 45 -0.57 -25.61 13.34
N GLU A 46 -0.13 -26.72 13.93
CA GLU A 46 0.59 -26.73 15.21
C GLU A 46 2.09 -26.51 14.98
N ARG A 47 2.69 -27.29 14.06
CA ARG A 47 4.12 -27.21 13.73
C ARG A 47 4.45 -27.88 12.39
N ILE A 48 5.60 -27.52 11.85
CA ILE A 48 6.24 -28.20 10.72
C ILE A 48 7.27 -29.20 11.26
N THR A 49 7.33 -30.39 10.69
CA THR A 49 8.32 -31.43 11.00
C THR A 49 9.26 -31.63 9.82
N ARG A 50 10.23 -32.52 10.00
CA ARG A 50 11.08 -32.99 8.91
C ARG A 50 10.31 -33.75 7.81
N ARG A 51 9.15 -34.34 8.14
CA ARG A 51 8.35 -35.15 7.21
C ARG A 51 7.16 -34.41 6.62
N GLY A 52 6.68 -33.34 7.26
CA GLY A 52 5.54 -32.58 6.76
C GLY A 52 4.92 -31.64 7.79
N ILE A 53 3.60 -31.59 7.86
CA ILE A 53 2.85 -30.63 8.68
C ILE A 53 1.96 -31.38 9.68
N VAL A 54 1.98 -30.95 10.94
CA VAL A 54 1.04 -31.41 11.97
C VAL A 54 0.04 -30.31 12.28
N THR A 55 -1.24 -30.67 12.19
CA THR A 55 -2.37 -29.84 12.59
C THR A 55 -2.79 -30.16 14.03
N ILE A 56 -3.61 -29.29 14.62
CA ILE A 56 -4.05 -29.41 16.02
C ILE A 56 -4.90 -30.66 16.34
N ASP A 57 -5.35 -31.39 15.30
CA ASP A 57 -5.98 -32.71 15.43
C ASP A 57 -4.97 -33.84 15.71
N GLY A 58 -3.66 -33.52 15.76
CA GLY A 58 -2.57 -34.45 15.97
C GLY A 58 -2.14 -35.23 14.72
N ARG A 59 -2.80 -35.00 13.57
CA ARG A 59 -2.50 -35.71 12.32
C ARG A 59 -1.30 -35.10 11.62
N GLU A 60 -0.27 -35.92 11.39
CA GLU A 60 0.84 -35.57 10.51
C GLU A 60 0.48 -35.89 9.05
N ARG A 61 0.62 -34.89 8.19
CA ARG A 61 0.52 -35.04 6.73
C ARG A 61 1.93 -34.97 6.18
N GLU A 62 2.43 -36.10 5.68
CA GLU A 62 3.75 -36.18 5.04
C GLU A 62 3.71 -35.46 3.69
N LEU A 63 4.77 -34.71 3.40
CA LEU A 63 4.86 -33.84 2.22
C LEU A 63 6.29 -33.87 1.67
N ASP A 64 6.42 -34.01 0.36
CA ASP A 64 7.71 -33.87 -0.33
C ASP A 64 8.11 -32.40 -0.54
N ALA A 65 7.12 -31.49 -0.55
CA ALA A 65 7.34 -30.06 -0.76
C ALA A 65 6.28 -29.21 -0.04
N ILE A 66 6.67 -28.00 0.37
CA ILE A 66 5.79 -26.99 0.97
C ILE A 66 5.89 -25.69 0.16
N VAL A 67 4.73 -25.15 -0.25
CA VAL A 67 4.65 -23.87 -0.95
C VAL A 67 4.03 -22.82 -0.01
N PHE A 68 4.79 -21.77 0.31
CA PHE A 68 4.33 -20.68 1.17
C PHE A 68 3.55 -19.63 0.36
N ALA A 69 2.23 -19.78 0.31
CA ALA A 69 1.31 -18.77 -0.25
C ALA A 69 0.74 -17.83 0.84
N THR A 70 1.61 -17.37 1.77
CA THR A 70 1.21 -16.67 3.00
C THR A 70 1.04 -15.15 2.86
N GLY A 71 1.22 -14.59 1.66
CA GLY A 71 1.03 -13.18 1.36
C GLY A 71 2.29 -12.32 1.60
N PHE A 72 2.09 -11.04 1.92
CA PHE A 72 3.16 -10.04 2.02
C PHE A 72 2.97 -9.11 3.23
N GLN A 73 4.08 -8.60 3.77
CA GLN A 73 4.08 -7.46 4.67
C GLN A 73 4.01 -6.16 3.85
N VAL A 74 2.90 -5.45 3.93
CA VAL A 74 2.57 -4.31 3.05
C VAL A 74 2.66 -2.95 3.75
N ALA A 75 2.61 -2.92 5.07
CA ALA A 75 2.65 -1.70 5.88
C ALA A 75 4.05 -1.34 6.40
N GLU A 76 4.97 -2.31 6.44
CA GLU A 76 6.32 -2.13 6.97
C GLU A 76 7.32 -2.25 5.82
N TRP A 77 7.83 -1.13 5.33
CA TRP A 77 8.86 -1.13 4.29
C TRP A 77 10.22 -0.86 4.95
N PRO A 78 11.14 -1.83 4.97
CA PRO A 78 12.46 -1.64 5.58
C PRO A 78 13.21 -0.42 5.02
N SER A 79 12.97 -0.09 3.75
CA SER A 79 13.60 1.04 3.06
C SER A 79 13.23 2.42 3.63
N LEU A 80 12.10 2.55 4.34
CA LEU A 80 11.67 3.82 4.94
C LEU A 80 12.56 4.25 6.11
N SER A 81 13.36 3.33 6.65
CA SER A 81 14.34 3.60 7.69
C SER A 81 15.55 4.39 7.17
N PHE A 82 15.79 4.41 5.86
CA PHE A 82 16.88 5.16 5.24
C PHE A 82 16.46 6.58 4.83
N VAL A 83 15.17 6.85 4.71
CA VAL A 83 14.65 8.16 4.32
C VAL A 83 14.56 9.06 5.55
N ARG A 84 15.39 10.11 5.60
CA ARG A 84 15.40 11.09 6.70
C ARG A 84 14.76 12.40 6.28
N GLY A 85 13.89 12.91 7.15
CA GLY A 85 13.26 14.21 6.99
C GLY A 85 14.19 15.35 7.42
N ARG A 86 13.73 16.59 7.23
CA ARG A 86 14.49 17.81 7.57
C ARG A 86 14.87 17.93 9.06
N ASP A 87 14.14 17.24 9.93
CA ASP A 87 14.38 17.23 11.38
C ASP A 87 15.22 16.01 11.83
N GLY A 88 15.79 15.25 10.90
CA GLY A 88 16.64 14.07 11.17
C GLY A 88 15.90 12.75 11.45
N ALA A 89 14.61 12.81 11.80
CA ALA A 89 13.74 11.65 11.99
C ALA A 89 13.57 10.85 10.68
N THR A 90 13.48 9.51 10.79
CA THR A 90 13.22 8.66 9.62
C THR A 90 11.74 8.64 9.28
N LEU A 91 11.39 8.29 8.04
CA LEU A 91 10.00 8.12 7.63
C LEU A 91 9.32 6.97 8.39
N SER A 92 10.08 5.92 8.71
CA SER A 92 9.65 4.82 9.58
C SER A 92 9.26 5.32 10.98
N ASP A 93 10.05 6.19 11.61
CA ASP A 93 9.74 6.75 12.94
C ASP A 93 8.44 7.55 12.92
N VAL A 94 8.28 8.44 11.94
CA VAL A 94 7.09 9.31 11.81
C VAL A 94 5.82 8.49 11.59
N TRP A 95 5.89 7.43 10.79
CA TRP A 95 4.74 6.57 10.51
C TRP A 95 4.44 5.58 11.63
N ARG A 96 5.44 5.17 12.43
CA ARG A 96 5.22 4.33 13.61
C ARG A 96 4.39 5.07 14.67
N GLU A 97 4.64 6.35 14.87
CA GLU A 97 3.92 7.16 15.87
C GLU A 97 2.47 7.47 15.48
N ARG A 98 2.24 7.83 14.21
CA ARG A 98 0.95 8.41 13.76
C ARG A 98 0.15 7.51 12.81
N GLY A 99 0.71 6.36 12.44
CA GLY A 99 0.26 5.58 11.30
C GLY A 99 0.77 6.18 9.98
N ALA A 100 0.91 5.35 8.96
CA ALA A 100 1.39 5.80 7.65
C ALA A 100 0.40 6.78 7.01
N GLN A 101 0.92 7.93 6.57
CA GLN A 101 0.13 9.01 5.98
C GLN A 101 0.96 9.80 4.98
N ALA A 102 0.30 10.28 3.92
CA ALA A 102 0.88 11.13 2.91
C ALA A 102 -0.22 11.98 2.25
N PHE A 103 0.10 13.22 1.93
CA PHE A 103 -0.80 14.07 1.15
C PHE A 103 -0.89 13.53 -0.29
N LEU A 104 -2.12 13.30 -0.76
CA LEU A 104 -2.40 12.63 -2.04
C LEU A 104 -1.69 11.28 -2.20
N GLY A 105 -1.30 10.65 -1.09
CA GLY A 105 -0.49 9.43 -1.09
C GLY A 105 0.90 9.59 -1.74
N THR A 106 1.36 10.83 -1.92
CA THR A 106 2.51 11.16 -2.78
C THR A 106 3.59 11.95 -2.06
N THR A 107 3.22 12.93 -1.25
CA THR A 107 4.20 13.80 -0.55
C THR A 107 3.99 13.74 0.95
N VAL A 108 5.07 13.82 1.71
CA VAL A 108 5.04 13.71 3.18
C VAL A 108 5.59 14.98 3.82
N SER A 109 4.82 15.58 4.72
CA SER A 109 5.24 16.71 5.54
C SER A 109 6.50 16.35 6.33
N ARG A 110 7.46 17.29 6.45
CA ARG A 110 8.81 17.09 7.01
C ARG A 110 9.80 16.35 6.11
N PHE A 111 9.38 15.88 4.93
CA PHE A 111 10.23 15.22 3.93
C PHE A 111 10.27 16.04 2.64
N PRO A 112 11.05 17.14 2.59
CA PRO A 112 11.14 17.98 1.41
C PRO A 112 11.67 17.23 0.19
N ASN A 113 11.15 17.53 -1.00
CA ASN A 113 11.51 16.90 -2.28
C ASN A 113 11.36 15.37 -2.33
N PHE A 114 10.71 14.76 -1.34
CA PHE A 114 10.42 13.33 -1.33
C PHE A 114 9.04 13.06 -1.95
N PHE A 115 9.02 12.16 -2.93
CA PHE A 115 7.81 11.67 -3.57
C PHE A 115 7.76 10.15 -3.48
N ILE A 116 6.61 9.63 -3.05
CA ILE A 116 6.32 8.20 -3.00
C ILE A 116 5.20 7.88 -3.98
N LEU A 117 5.41 6.87 -4.82
CA LEU A 117 4.34 6.33 -5.66
C LEU A 117 3.68 5.16 -4.93
N LEU A 118 2.37 5.03 -5.11
CA LEU A 118 1.54 4.07 -4.41
C LEU A 118 1.69 4.13 -2.88
N GLY A 119 1.84 5.34 -2.33
CA GLY A 119 1.95 5.58 -0.90
C GLY A 119 0.61 5.45 -0.15
N PRO A 120 0.57 5.81 1.14
CA PRO A 120 -0.61 5.64 1.99
C PRO A 120 -1.88 6.25 1.39
N GLY A 121 -3.00 5.52 1.49
CA GLY A 121 -4.32 5.95 1.03
C GLY A 121 -4.53 5.88 -0.48
N THR A 122 -3.68 5.15 -1.22
CA THR A 122 -3.79 5.00 -2.69
C THR A 122 -4.01 3.57 -3.16
N GLY A 123 -3.89 2.59 -2.25
CA GLY A 123 -4.18 1.20 -2.55
C GLY A 123 -5.64 1.00 -2.96
N LEU A 124 -5.89 -0.02 -3.78
CA LEU A 124 -7.20 -0.30 -4.33
C LEU A 124 -7.59 -1.77 -4.14
N GLY A 125 -8.82 -1.97 -3.67
CA GLY A 125 -9.48 -3.28 -3.67
C GLY A 125 -10.37 -3.51 -4.89
N HIS A 126 -10.65 -2.46 -5.68
CA HIS A 126 -11.74 -2.41 -6.67
C HIS A 126 -11.33 -1.94 -8.07
N ASN A 127 -10.08 -1.51 -8.29
CA ASN A 127 -9.61 -1.01 -9.58
C ASN A 127 -8.09 -1.19 -9.74
N SER A 128 -7.54 -0.81 -10.89
CA SER A 128 -6.10 -0.91 -11.18
C SER A 128 -5.30 0.16 -10.45
N VAL A 129 -4.28 -0.27 -9.71
CA VAL A 129 -3.28 0.62 -9.07
C VAL A 129 -2.42 1.36 -10.10
N VAL A 130 -2.29 0.85 -11.33
CA VAL A 130 -1.55 1.53 -12.42
C VAL A 130 -2.17 2.89 -12.71
N TYR A 131 -3.50 3.00 -12.69
CA TYR A 131 -4.19 4.27 -12.90
C TYR A 131 -3.86 5.30 -11.80
N MET A 132 -3.67 4.85 -10.56
CA MET A 132 -3.25 5.70 -9.44
C MET A 132 -1.82 6.18 -9.66
N ILE A 133 -0.92 5.26 -10.01
CA ILE A 133 0.50 5.53 -10.28
C ILE A 133 0.67 6.53 -11.42
N GLU A 134 -0.02 6.35 -12.55
CA GLU A 134 0.03 7.29 -13.68
C GLU A 134 -0.47 8.68 -13.29
N SER A 135 -1.52 8.75 -12.46
CA SER A 135 -2.02 10.01 -11.92
C SER A 135 -0.97 10.69 -11.02
N GLN A 136 -0.27 9.92 -10.19
CA GLN A 136 0.84 10.42 -9.36
C GLN A 136 2.01 10.91 -10.19
N ILE A 137 2.42 10.16 -11.21
CA ILE A 137 3.51 10.55 -12.12
C ILE A 137 3.18 11.89 -12.79
N GLY A 138 1.96 12.06 -13.30
CA GLY A 138 1.54 13.33 -13.91
C GLY A 138 1.67 14.52 -12.96
N TYR A 139 1.22 14.36 -11.72
CA TYR A 139 1.32 15.38 -10.67
C TYR A 139 2.78 15.71 -10.29
N VAL A 140 3.62 14.68 -10.14
CA VAL A 140 5.04 14.84 -9.80
C VAL A 140 5.79 15.53 -10.95
N VAL A 141 5.54 15.14 -12.20
CA VAL A 141 6.15 15.79 -13.37
C VAL A 141 5.74 17.26 -13.47
N ASP A 142 4.48 17.60 -13.21
CA ASP A 142 4.01 18.99 -13.19
C ASP A 142 4.70 19.81 -12.08
N CYS A 143 4.88 19.23 -10.88
CA CYS A 143 5.66 19.81 -9.80
C CYS A 143 7.11 20.10 -10.22
N LEU A 144 7.80 19.11 -10.79
CA LEU A 144 9.20 19.23 -11.20
C LEU A 144 9.38 20.27 -12.32
N ARG A 145 8.44 20.34 -13.27
CA ARG A 145 8.42 21.39 -14.31
C ARG A 145 8.26 22.77 -13.70
N MET A 146 7.35 22.93 -12.74
CA MET A 146 7.17 24.18 -12.00
C MET A 146 8.44 24.57 -11.24
N MET A 147 9.07 23.61 -10.56
CA MET A 147 10.32 23.84 -9.82
C MET A 147 11.43 24.34 -10.74
N SER A 148 11.61 23.70 -11.89
CA SER A 148 12.58 24.10 -12.91
C SER A 148 12.30 25.52 -13.44
N ALA A 149 11.05 25.77 -13.87
CA ALA A 149 10.65 27.05 -14.45
C ALA A 149 10.76 28.23 -13.48
N ARG A 150 10.48 28.00 -12.19
CA ARG A 150 10.46 29.05 -11.15
C ARG A 150 11.72 29.08 -10.27
N ARG A 151 12.73 28.27 -10.61
CA ARG A 151 13.98 28.14 -9.83
C ARG A 151 13.69 27.82 -8.35
N ILE A 152 12.81 26.87 -8.09
CA ILE A 152 12.50 26.36 -6.73
C ILE A 152 13.39 25.16 -6.43
N SER A 153 14.14 25.23 -5.33
CA SER A 153 15.01 24.15 -4.85
C SER A 153 14.30 23.18 -3.91
N THR A 154 13.19 23.61 -3.28
CA THR A 154 12.51 22.82 -2.26
C THR A 154 11.00 22.94 -2.37
N VAL A 155 10.33 21.79 -2.38
CA VAL A 155 8.89 21.62 -2.25
C VAL A 155 8.61 20.71 -1.07
N GLU A 156 7.82 21.19 -0.10
CA GLU A 156 7.40 20.41 1.07
C GLU A 156 5.90 20.65 1.30
N VAL A 157 5.10 19.58 1.42
CA VAL A 157 3.67 19.75 1.69
C VAL A 157 3.46 20.38 3.07
N ARG A 158 2.50 21.31 3.18
CA ARG A 158 2.15 21.92 4.47
C ARG A 158 1.53 20.86 5.38
N PRO A 159 1.91 20.79 6.68
CA PRO A 159 1.34 19.82 7.63
C PRO A 159 -0.19 19.82 7.63
N LYS A 160 -0.81 21.01 7.68
CA LYS A 160 -2.27 21.17 7.65
C LYS A 160 -2.92 20.57 6.40
N ALA A 161 -2.28 20.65 5.23
CA ALA A 161 -2.84 20.08 4.00
C ALA A 161 -2.83 18.54 4.05
N GLN A 162 -1.74 17.95 4.57
CA GLN A 162 -1.67 16.51 4.82
C GLN A 162 -2.70 16.05 5.85
N ASP A 163 -2.79 16.73 7.00
CA ASP A 163 -3.69 16.34 8.10
C ASP A 163 -5.16 16.40 7.67
N VAL A 164 -5.56 17.45 6.96
CA VAL A 164 -6.93 17.60 6.43
C VAL A 164 -7.24 16.52 5.41
N TYR A 165 -6.30 16.22 4.52
CA TYR A 165 -6.47 15.17 3.51
C TYR A 165 -6.62 13.79 4.17
N ASP A 166 -5.75 13.46 5.11
CA ASP A 166 -5.80 12.19 5.84
C ASP A 166 -7.11 12.03 6.62
N ALA A 167 -7.53 13.07 7.37
CA ALA A 167 -8.79 13.04 8.10
C ALA A 167 -10.00 12.81 7.17
N ASN A 168 -10.00 13.39 5.97
CA ASN A 168 -11.03 13.16 4.97
C ASN A 168 -11.07 11.70 4.50
N ILE A 169 -9.90 11.10 4.28
CA ILE A 169 -9.76 9.71 3.85
C ILE A 169 -10.25 8.76 4.94
N GLN A 170 -9.80 8.94 6.18
CA GLN A 170 -10.22 8.08 7.30
C GLN A 170 -11.73 8.18 7.56
N SER A 171 -12.30 9.39 7.50
CA SER A 171 -13.76 9.59 7.64
C SER A 171 -14.56 8.85 6.57
N ARG A 172 -14.07 8.82 5.32
CA ARG A 172 -14.71 8.05 4.25
C ARG A 172 -14.55 6.55 4.43
N LEU A 173 -13.37 6.08 4.81
CA LEU A 173 -13.08 4.66 5.04
C LEU A 173 -13.97 4.08 6.15
N ALA A 174 -14.26 4.84 7.19
CA ALA A 174 -15.12 4.43 8.29
C ALA A 174 -16.53 3.97 7.85
N ASN A 175 -17.02 4.46 6.72
CA ASN A 175 -18.34 4.13 6.18
C ASN A 175 -18.30 3.05 5.08
N THR A 176 -17.21 2.30 4.97
CA THR A 176 -17.01 1.29 3.91
C THR A 176 -16.99 -0.13 4.47
N VAL A 177 -17.14 -1.11 3.58
CA VAL A 177 -16.96 -2.54 3.92
C VAL A 177 -15.55 -2.86 4.44
N TRP A 178 -14.55 -2.01 4.18
CA TRP A 178 -13.21 -2.16 4.72
C TRP A 178 -13.09 -1.79 6.21
N ALA A 179 -14.15 -1.21 6.79
CA ALA A 179 -14.28 -0.95 8.21
C ALA A 179 -15.24 -1.93 8.93
N SER A 180 -15.79 -2.94 8.24
CA SER A 180 -16.81 -3.85 8.79
C SER A 180 -16.26 -4.94 9.72
N GLY A 181 -15.05 -4.78 10.29
CA GLY A 181 -14.45 -5.74 11.23
C GLY A 181 -13.68 -6.91 10.59
N CYS A 182 -13.39 -6.88 9.29
CA CYS A 182 -12.56 -7.91 8.67
C CYS A 182 -11.09 -7.79 9.04
N ALA A 183 -10.48 -8.88 9.50
CA ALA A 183 -9.03 -8.99 9.58
C ALA A 183 -8.43 -8.93 8.17
N SER A 184 -7.81 -7.79 7.85
CA SER A 184 -7.14 -7.53 6.58
C SER A 184 -5.85 -6.76 6.82
N TRP A 185 -4.89 -6.93 5.93
CA TRP A 185 -3.63 -6.20 5.91
C TRP A 185 -3.79 -4.68 5.66
N TYR A 186 -5.02 -4.23 5.37
CA TYR A 186 -5.34 -2.81 5.24
C TYR A 186 -5.33 -2.05 6.57
N LEU A 187 -5.51 -2.75 7.70
CA LEU A 187 -5.70 -2.12 9.01
C LEU A 187 -4.39 -2.04 9.79
N HIS A 188 -4.11 -0.87 10.34
CA HIS A 188 -3.06 -0.65 11.33
C HIS A 188 -3.58 -1.05 12.73
N PRO A 189 -2.72 -1.47 13.68
CA PRO A 189 -3.13 -1.79 15.05
C PRO A 189 -3.90 -0.68 15.78
N SER A 190 -3.76 0.57 15.35
CA SER A 190 -4.55 1.70 15.87
C SER A 190 -6.00 1.77 15.34
N GLY A 191 -6.44 0.81 14.52
CA GLY A 191 -7.77 0.79 13.90
C GLY A 191 -7.89 1.65 12.63
N ARG A 192 -6.83 2.36 12.25
CA ARG A 192 -6.77 3.19 11.03
C ARG A 192 -6.53 2.33 9.80
N ASN A 193 -6.99 2.79 8.64
CA ASN A 193 -6.70 2.16 7.36
C ASN A 193 -5.77 3.07 6.54
N PRO A 194 -4.44 2.88 6.63
CA PRO A 194 -3.48 3.66 5.85
C PRO A 194 -3.33 3.17 4.41
N ALA A 195 -3.92 2.03 4.05
CA ALA A 195 -3.65 1.39 2.77
C ALA A 195 -4.56 1.92 1.64
N LEU A 196 -5.87 2.05 1.89
CA LEU A 196 -6.86 2.11 0.82
C LEU A 196 -7.35 3.52 0.47
N TRP A 197 -7.64 3.72 -0.82
CA TRP A 197 -8.41 4.85 -1.33
C TRP A 197 -9.92 4.53 -1.31
N PRO A 198 -10.76 5.31 -0.59
CA PRO A 198 -12.16 4.98 -0.36
C PRO A 198 -13.14 5.51 -1.42
N SER A 199 -12.68 5.98 -2.57
CA SER A 199 -13.55 6.66 -3.55
C SER A 199 -13.34 6.18 -4.98
N PHE A 200 -14.05 6.81 -5.91
CA PHE A 200 -13.85 6.56 -7.32
C PHE A 200 -12.47 7.05 -7.77
N THR A 201 -11.80 6.27 -8.62
CA THR A 201 -10.44 6.59 -9.10
C THR A 201 -10.41 7.86 -9.97
N PHE A 202 -11.46 8.16 -10.73
CA PHE A 202 -11.54 9.42 -11.50
C PHE A 202 -11.53 10.67 -10.59
N ARG A 203 -12.03 10.58 -9.35
CA ARG A 203 -11.92 11.68 -8.39
C ARG A 203 -10.48 11.89 -7.94
N TYR A 204 -9.75 10.79 -7.72
CA TYR A 204 -8.32 10.86 -7.44
C TYR A 204 -7.57 11.48 -8.62
N ARG A 205 -7.76 10.99 -9.85
CA ARG A 205 -7.12 11.58 -11.04
C ARG A 205 -7.41 13.06 -11.20
N ARG A 206 -8.63 13.51 -10.89
CA ARG A 206 -8.98 14.93 -10.90
C ARG A 206 -8.19 15.72 -9.84
N GLN A 207 -8.03 15.17 -8.63
CA GLN A 207 -7.18 15.80 -7.59
C GLN A 207 -5.71 15.87 -8.02
N MET A 208 -5.23 14.87 -8.76
CA MET A 208 -3.86 14.82 -9.30
C MET A 208 -3.67 15.60 -10.60
N GLY A 209 -4.72 16.22 -11.14
CA GLY A 209 -4.71 16.78 -12.50
C GLY A 209 -3.76 17.97 -12.68
N ARG A 210 -3.41 18.68 -11.61
CA ARG A 210 -2.45 19.78 -11.62
C ARG A 210 -1.80 19.94 -10.26
N PHE A 211 -0.50 20.22 -10.25
CA PHE A 211 0.19 20.59 -9.02
C PHE A 211 -0.35 21.93 -8.48
N ASP A 212 -0.69 21.98 -7.20
CA ASP A 212 -1.16 23.19 -6.53
C ASP A 212 -0.08 23.71 -5.56
N PRO A 213 0.70 24.73 -5.96
CA PRO A 213 1.73 25.33 -5.12
C PRO A 213 1.22 25.88 -3.77
N GLY A 214 -0.06 26.25 -3.67
CA GLY A 214 -0.64 26.82 -2.45
C GLY A 214 -0.64 25.87 -1.26
N LEU A 215 -0.63 24.56 -1.53
CA LEU A 215 -0.60 23.51 -0.51
C LEU A 215 0.81 23.19 -0.01
N TYR A 216 1.83 23.84 -0.58
CA TYR A 216 3.24 23.56 -0.30
C TYR A 216 3.96 24.77 0.29
N ARG A 217 5.06 24.48 0.97
CA ARG A 217 6.14 25.42 1.27
C ARG A 217 7.16 25.31 0.16
N LEU A 218 7.51 26.45 -0.43
CA LEU A 218 8.46 26.53 -1.53
C LEU A 218 9.70 27.32 -1.09
N ARG A 219 10.89 26.86 -1.46
CA ARG A 219 12.14 27.60 -1.30
C ARG A 219 12.79 27.82 -2.66
N ALA A 220 13.14 29.05 -2.98
CA ALA A 220 13.90 29.36 -4.19
C ALA A 220 15.35 28.84 -4.09
N CYS A 221 15.95 28.51 -5.22
CA CYS A 221 17.39 28.27 -5.31
C CYS A 221 18.13 29.50 -4.80
N SER A 222 19.15 29.30 -3.96
CA SER A 222 20.09 30.38 -3.65
C SER A 222 20.84 30.76 -4.92
N SER A 223 21.03 32.07 -5.14
CA SER A 223 21.67 32.66 -6.32
C SER A 223 23.18 32.31 -6.49
N GLY A 224 23.69 31.28 -5.80
CA GLY A 224 25.10 30.88 -5.81
C GLY A 224 25.36 29.39 -6.05
N ALA A 225 24.34 28.55 -6.26
CA ALA A 225 24.58 27.14 -6.60
C ALA A 225 24.81 27.02 -8.12
N ALA A 226 26.08 26.89 -8.50
CA ALA A 226 26.49 26.51 -9.86
C ALA A 226 25.67 25.30 -10.31
N GLY A 227 25.16 25.35 -11.54
CA GLY A 227 24.26 24.34 -12.09
C GLY A 227 24.83 22.94 -11.96
N PHE A 228 23.99 22.00 -11.54
CA PHE A 228 24.27 20.58 -11.70
C PHE A 228 24.38 20.29 -13.20
N VAL A 229 25.62 20.13 -13.67
CA VAL A 229 25.92 19.54 -14.98
C VAL A 229 25.95 18.03 -14.73
N PRO A 230 25.02 17.23 -15.29
CA PRO A 230 25.11 15.79 -15.17
C PRO A 230 26.37 15.33 -15.91
N ASP A 231 27.31 14.77 -15.17
CA ASP A 231 28.46 14.09 -15.76
C ASP A 231 27.94 12.92 -16.60
N ARG A 232 28.39 12.81 -17.85
CA ARG A 232 28.00 11.74 -18.78
C ARG A 232 28.82 10.48 -18.50
N GLY A 233 28.93 10.08 -17.23
CA GLY A 233 29.69 8.91 -16.82
C GLY A 233 29.25 8.41 -15.46
N GLY A 234 28.81 7.14 -15.42
CA GLY A 234 28.67 6.36 -14.19
C GLY A 234 27.37 6.55 -13.43
N LEU A 235 26.46 5.58 -13.58
CA LEU A 235 25.41 5.31 -12.60
C LEU A 235 26.07 4.72 -11.34
N ASP A 236 26.55 5.58 -10.44
CA ASP A 236 26.87 5.16 -9.07
C ASP A 236 25.59 5.16 -8.24
N VAL A 237 24.90 4.03 -8.30
CA VAL A 237 23.90 3.64 -7.30
C VAL A 237 24.68 3.23 -6.05
N VAL A 238 24.83 4.16 -5.11
CA VAL A 238 25.27 3.82 -3.75
C VAL A 238 24.02 3.34 -3.00
N VAL A 239 24.06 2.05 -2.63
CA VAL A 239 23.04 1.29 -1.89
C VAL A 239 22.83 1.86 -0.50
#